data_AF-A0A2S3Y5C8-F1
#
_entry.id   AF-A0A2S3Y5C8-F1
#
_cell.length_a   1.000
_cell.length_b   1.000
_cell.length_c   1.000
_cell.angle_alpha   90.00
_cell.angle_beta   90.00
_cell.angle_gamma   90.00
#
_symmetry.space_group_name_H-M   'P 1'
#
loop_
_entity.id
_entity.type
_entity.pdbx_description
1 polymer ?
#
loop_
_entity_poly.entity_id
_entity_poly.type
_entity_poly.pdbx_seq_one_letter_code
_entity_poly.pdbx_strand_id
1 'polypeptide(L)'
;MRTRTTITAALAAALLALTGCSSEPEGPADPTKLDDAASLACDDFARGIKAALTTTARVDLANKVNKWAQDSATNGIATGGKLLANSSEADPATWQTSSDLFAQACLDAGWDA
;
A
#
# COMPACT_ATOMS: atom_id res chain seq x y z
N MET A 1 -13.85 -20.24 71.47
CA MET A 1 -13.44 -21.10 70.33
C MET A 1 -13.95 -20.41 69.07
N ARG A 2 -13.22 -20.02 68.02
CA ARG A 2 -11.83 -20.18 67.53
C ARG A 2 -11.50 -18.87 66.78
N THR A 3 -10.49 -18.11 67.21
CA THR A 3 -9.12 -18.05 66.65
C THR A 3 -8.99 -17.11 65.43
N ARG A 4 -8.31 -15.97 65.65
CA ARG A 4 -7.84 -15.00 64.65
C ARG A 4 -6.66 -15.60 63.88
N THR A 5 -6.58 -15.39 62.57
CA THR A 5 -5.41 -15.77 61.75
C THR A 5 -4.87 -14.56 61.01
N THR A 6 -3.60 -14.28 61.27
CA THR A 6 -2.74 -13.21 60.78
C THR A 6 -2.13 -13.50 59.40
N ILE A 7 -2.08 -12.45 58.57
CA ILE A 7 -1.05 -12.00 57.60
C ILE A 7 0.03 -13.01 57.16
N THR A 8 0.24 -13.14 55.84
CA THR A 8 1.58 -13.31 55.25
C THR A 8 1.58 -12.88 53.78
N ALA A 9 2.41 -11.88 53.47
CA ALA A 9 2.79 -11.50 52.11
C ALA A 9 3.90 -12.43 51.61
N ALA A 10 3.88 -12.77 50.31
CA ALA A 10 5.06 -13.29 49.62
C ALA A 10 5.03 -12.88 48.15
N LEU A 11 6.04 -12.07 47.79
CA LEU A 11 6.37 -11.65 46.44
C LEU A 11 6.69 -12.88 45.56
N ALA A 12 6.19 -12.89 44.33
CA ALA A 12 6.76 -13.67 43.24
C ALA A 12 7.05 -12.73 42.07
N ALA A 13 8.33 -12.43 41.87
CA ALA A 13 8.84 -11.68 40.75
C ALA A 13 8.64 -12.48 39.45
N ALA A 14 7.77 -12.01 38.57
CA ALA A 14 7.66 -12.54 37.22
C ALA A 14 8.74 -11.88 36.36
N LEU A 15 9.76 -12.67 35.99
CA LEU A 15 10.72 -12.35 34.95
C LEU A 15 9.98 -12.18 33.61
N LEU A 16 9.76 -10.94 33.20
CA LEU A 16 9.43 -10.62 31.82
C LEU A 16 10.71 -10.78 31.00
N ALA A 17 10.83 -11.91 30.33
CA ALA A 17 11.76 -12.04 29.21
C ALA A 17 11.30 -11.05 28.13
N LEU A 18 11.94 -9.88 28.06
CA LEU A 18 11.88 -9.04 26.88
C LEU A 18 12.59 -9.80 25.76
N THR A 19 11.85 -10.62 25.00
CA THR A 19 12.22 -10.93 23.63
C THR A 19 12.09 -9.64 22.84
N GLY A 20 13.14 -8.84 22.89
CA GLY A 20 13.27 -7.62 22.11
C GLY A 20 13.07 -7.95 20.64
N CYS A 21 12.15 -7.22 20.02
CA CYS A 21 11.99 -7.16 18.58
C CYS A 21 13.37 -6.90 17.95
N SER A 22 13.93 -7.89 17.27
CA SER A 22 14.92 -7.64 16.23
C SER A 22 14.20 -6.94 15.08
N SER A 23 14.11 -5.62 15.16
CA SER A 23 13.98 -4.79 13.97
C SER A 23 15.38 -4.75 13.35
N GLU A 24 15.68 -5.73 12.51
CA GLU A 24 16.78 -5.57 11.57
C GLU A 24 16.51 -4.29 10.77
N PRO A 25 17.50 -3.40 10.60
CA PRO A 25 17.35 -2.27 9.70
C PRO A 25 17.13 -2.85 8.31
N GLU A 26 15.89 -2.75 7.84
CA GLU A 26 15.53 -3.15 6.48
C GLU A 26 16.51 -2.44 5.55
N GLY A 27 17.28 -3.22 4.80
CA GLY A 27 18.07 -2.69 3.71
C GLY A 27 17.18 -1.88 2.76
N PRO A 28 17.76 -1.15 1.80
CA PRO A 28 16.97 -0.39 0.83
C PRO A 28 15.85 -1.26 0.26
N ALA A 29 14.62 -0.74 0.29
CA ALA A 29 13.44 -1.44 -0.18
C ALA A 29 13.69 -1.99 -1.59
N ASP A 30 13.35 -3.26 -1.81
CA ASP A 30 13.50 -3.91 -3.10
C ASP A 30 12.56 -3.24 -4.11
N PRO A 31 13.07 -2.50 -5.10
CA PRO A 31 12.23 -1.73 -6.01
C PRO A 31 11.46 -2.65 -6.97
N THR A 32 11.70 -3.96 -6.99
CA THR A 32 10.90 -4.90 -7.80
C THR A 32 9.65 -5.40 -7.08
N LYS A 33 9.53 -5.14 -5.77
CA LYS A 33 8.42 -5.62 -4.96
C LYS A 33 7.38 -4.54 -4.74
N LEU A 34 6.13 -4.96 -4.68
CA LEU A 34 5.01 -4.13 -4.29
C LEU A 34 5.20 -3.59 -2.87
N ASP A 35 5.24 -2.26 -2.75
CA ASP A 35 5.16 -1.57 -1.46
C ASP A 35 3.72 -1.12 -1.14
N ASP A 36 3.51 -0.54 0.05
CA ASP A 36 2.19 -0.10 0.51
C ASP A 36 1.59 0.97 -0.42
N ALA A 37 2.41 1.91 -0.89
CA ALA A 37 1.97 2.98 -1.77
C ALA A 37 1.56 2.45 -3.15
N ALA A 38 2.33 1.51 -3.71
CA ALA A 38 1.99 0.80 -4.94
C ALA A 38 0.70 0.00 -4.78
N SER A 39 0.56 -0.72 -3.65
CA SER A 39 -0.65 -1.49 -3.35
C SER A 39 -1.87 -0.58 -3.38
N LEU A 40 -1.84 0.56 -2.69
CA LEU A 40 -2.93 1.55 -2.69
C LEU A 40 -3.22 2.11 -4.09
N ALA A 41 -2.18 2.39 -4.88
CA ALA A 41 -2.34 2.89 -6.24
C ALA A 41 -3.04 1.87 -7.15
N CYS A 42 -2.59 0.61 -7.12
CA CYS A 42 -3.14 -0.49 -7.91
C CYS A 42 -4.58 -0.81 -7.52
N ASP A 43 -4.85 -0.82 -6.21
CA ASP A 43 -6.17 -0.98 -5.63
C ASP A 43 -7.16 0.11 -6.07
N ASP A 44 -6.76 1.38 -5.95
CA ASP A 44 -7.60 2.51 -6.34
C ASP A 44 -7.87 2.51 -7.85
N PHE A 45 -6.86 2.15 -8.65
CA PHE A 45 -7.02 1.97 -10.08
C PHE A 45 -8.03 0.86 -10.41
N ALA A 46 -7.86 -0.34 -9.85
CA ALA A 46 -8.71 -1.49 -10.11
C ALA A 46 -10.17 -1.24 -9.74
N ARG A 47 -10.41 -0.55 -8.61
CA ARG A 47 -11.76 -0.15 -8.17
C ARG A 47 -12.39 0.90 -9.08
N GLY A 48 -11.60 1.85 -9.58
CA GLY A 48 -12.11 3.03 -10.29
C GLY A 48 -12.22 2.87 -11.82
N ILE A 49 -11.38 2.05 -12.44
CA ILE A 49 -11.19 2.07 -13.90
C ILE A 49 -12.48 1.78 -14.69
N LYS A 50 -13.33 0.87 -14.21
CA LYS A 50 -14.61 0.54 -14.85
C LYS A 50 -15.61 1.70 -14.84
N ALA A 51 -15.50 2.62 -13.88
CA ALA A 51 -16.37 3.79 -13.75
C ALA A 51 -15.79 5.04 -14.44
N ALA A 52 -14.52 5.01 -14.85
CA ALA A 52 -13.81 6.14 -15.49
C ALA A 52 -14.18 6.31 -16.98
N LEU A 53 -15.47 6.40 -17.28
CA LEU A 53 -15.99 6.45 -18.66
C LEU A 53 -15.97 7.86 -19.26
N THR A 54 -16.00 8.90 -18.42
CA THR A 54 -15.96 10.30 -18.83
C THR A 54 -14.58 10.90 -18.57
N THR A 55 -14.21 11.96 -19.30
CA THR A 55 -12.93 12.66 -19.07
C THR A 55 -12.76 13.09 -17.62
N THR A 56 -13.78 13.66 -16.99
CA THR A 56 -13.73 14.03 -15.57
C THR A 56 -13.45 12.84 -14.67
N ALA A 57 -14.13 11.69 -14.88
CA ALA A 57 -13.91 10.51 -14.07
C ALA A 57 -12.52 9.89 -14.27
N ARG A 58 -11.94 10.02 -15.47
CA ARG A 58 -10.55 9.62 -15.75
C ARG A 58 -9.55 10.51 -15.03
N VAL A 59 -9.75 11.83 -15.08
CA VAL A 59 -8.91 12.80 -14.36
C VAL A 59 -8.95 12.54 -12.86
N ASP A 60 -10.16 12.35 -12.30
CA ASP A 60 -10.32 12.08 -10.86
C ASP A 60 -9.62 10.77 -10.45
N LEU A 61 -9.82 9.70 -11.22
CA LEU A 61 -9.14 8.42 -10.99
C LEU A 61 -7.63 8.56 -11.10
N ALA A 62 -7.14 9.16 -12.18
CA ALA A 62 -5.71 9.28 -12.45
C ALA A 62 -5.01 10.14 -11.39
N ASN A 63 -5.64 11.22 -10.93
CA ASN A 63 -5.11 12.03 -9.83
C ASN A 63 -5.03 11.23 -8.52
N LYS A 64 -6.08 10.45 -8.21
CA LYS A 64 -6.11 9.60 -7.00
C LYS A 64 -5.00 8.54 -7.04
N VAL A 65 -4.89 7.82 -8.15
CA VAL A 65 -3.87 6.79 -8.37
C VAL A 65 -2.47 7.40 -8.34
N ASN A 66 -2.25 8.51 -9.06
CA ASN A 66 -0.95 9.15 -9.15
C ASN A 66 -0.46 9.68 -7.80
N LYS A 67 -1.37 10.12 -6.93
CA LYS A 67 -1.01 10.53 -5.56
C LYS A 67 -0.25 9.43 -4.83
N TRP A 68 -0.77 8.20 -4.84
CA TRP A 68 -0.10 7.06 -4.21
C TRP A 68 1.12 6.59 -5.01
N ALA A 69 0.98 6.56 -6.34
CA ALA A 69 2.05 6.06 -7.19
C ALA A 69 3.35 6.87 -7.07
N GLN A 70 3.28 8.19 -6.86
CA GLN A 70 4.47 9.03 -6.68
C GLN A 70 5.21 8.78 -5.35
N ASP A 71 4.52 8.22 -4.35
CA ASP A 71 5.11 7.89 -3.05
C ASP A 71 5.74 6.49 -3.03
N SER A 72 5.57 5.71 -4.10
CA SER A 72 6.07 4.34 -4.22
C SER A 72 7.53 4.30 -4.67
N ALA A 73 8.29 3.40 -4.04
CA ALA A 73 9.62 2.98 -4.46
C ALA A 73 9.59 1.78 -5.43
N THR A 74 8.42 1.20 -5.69
CA THR A 74 8.24 0.11 -6.64
C THR A 74 8.42 0.59 -8.09
N ASN A 75 9.24 -0.14 -8.85
CA ASN A 75 9.58 0.12 -10.23
C ASN A 75 8.33 0.21 -11.11
N GLY A 76 8.32 1.18 -12.01
CA GLY A 76 7.24 1.35 -12.98
C GLY A 76 5.98 1.98 -12.42
N ILE A 77 5.68 1.88 -11.12
CA ILE A 77 4.46 2.43 -10.51
C ILE A 77 4.42 3.95 -10.61
N ALA A 78 5.44 4.66 -10.12
CA ALA A 78 5.48 6.13 -10.19
C ALA A 78 5.44 6.65 -11.65
N THR A 79 6.10 5.96 -12.57
CA THR A 79 6.11 6.34 -13.99
C THR A 79 4.76 6.06 -14.64
N GLY A 80 4.16 4.90 -14.37
CA GLY A 80 2.84 4.51 -14.85
C GLY A 80 1.74 5.44 -14.32
N GLY A 81 1.77 5.78 -13.02
CA GLY A 81 0.83 6.73 -12.42
C GLY A 81 0.91 8.11 -13.07
N LYS A 82 2.13 8.59 -13.35
CA LYS A 82 2.34 9.85 -14.08
C LYS A 82 1.84 9.78 -15.52
N LEU A 83 2.09 8.67 -16.22
CA LEU A 83 1.57 8.46 -17.58
C LEU A 83 0.04 8.47 -17.59
N LEU A 84 -0.58 7.76 -16.64
CA LEU A 84 -2.03 7.72 -16.47
C LEU A 84 -2.59 9.13 -16.27
N ALA A 85 -2.00 9.92 -15.36
CA ALA A 85 -2.37 11.32 -15.12
C ALA A 85 -2.26 12.18 -16.40
N ASN A 86 -1.14 12.11 -17.11
CA ASN A 86 -0.92 12.89 -18.34
C ASN A 86 -1.90 12.52 -19.48
N SER A 87 -2.36 11.26 -19.51
CA SER A 87 -3.28 10.75 -20.52
C SER A 87 -4.76 10.90 -20.16
N SER A 88 -5.09 11.36 -18.95
CA SER A 88 -6.45 11.36 -18.43
C SER A 88 -7.43 12.22 -19.23
N GLU A 89 -6.93 13.25 -19.91
CA GLU A 89 -7.67 14.12 -20.81
C GLU A 89 -7.55 13.73 -22.29
N ALA A 90 -6.77 12.70 -22.61
CA ALA A 90 -6.57 12.26 -23.98
C ALA A 90 -7.81 11.54 -24.55
N ASP A 91 -7.73 11.21 -25.84
CA ASP A 91 -8.76 10.42 -26.50
C ASP A 91 -8.90 9.02 -25.83
N PRO A 92 -10.05 8.34 -26.00
CA PRO A 92 -10.31 7.06 -25.34
C PRO A 92 -9.27 5.97 -25.61
N ALA A 93 -8.65 5.92 -26.80
CA ALA A 93 -7.67 4.89 -27.12
C ALA A 93 -6.34 5.15 -26.39
N THR A 94 -5.92 6.41 -26.32
CA THR A 94 -4.74 6.81 -25.53
C THR A 94 -4.94 6.54 -24.04
N TRP A 95 -6.12 6.87 -23.50
CA TRP A 95 -6.47 6.55 -22.10
C TRP A 95 -6.46 5.04 -21.81
N GLN A 96 -7.02 4.24 -22.72
CA GLN A 96 -7.02 2.78 -22.55
C GLN A 96 -5.59 2.23 -22.53
N THR A 97 -4.75 2.69 -23.46
CA THR A 97 -3.36 2.23 -23.57
C THR A 97 -2.56 2.54 -22.30
N SER A 98 -2.66 3.76 -21.75
CA SER A 98 -1.98 4.12 -20.50
C SER A 98 -2.54 3.37 -19.29
N SER A 99 -3.85 3.12 -19.26
CA SER A 99 -4.51 2.30 -18.25
C SER A 99 -4.00 0.86 -18.26
N ASP A 100 -3.87 0.26 -19.43
CA ASP A 100 -3.34 -1.10 -19.60
C ASP A 100 -1.87 -1.18 -19.17
N LEU A 101 -1.06 -0.17 -19.51
CA LEU A 101 0.33 -0.07 -19.08
C LEU A 101 0.46 0.06 -17.55
N PHE A 102 -0.41 0.84 -16.91
CA PHE A 102 -0.42 0.96 -15.45
C PHE A 102 -0.87 -0.36 -14.79
N ALA A 103 -1.90 -1.01 -15.33
CA ALA A 103 -2.34 -2.32 -14.86
C ALA A 103 -1.22 -3.37 -14.96
N GLN A 104 -0.48 -3.37 -16.06
CA GLN A 104 0.67 -4.26 -16.23
C GLN A 104 1.77 -3.97 -15.20
N ALA A 105 2.07 -2.70 -14.93
CA ALA A 105 3.05 -2.33 -13.89
C ALA A 105 2.64 -2.85 -12.50
N CYS A 106 1.35 -2.86 -12.18
CA CYS A 106 0.83 -3.48 -10.95
C CYS A 106 1.07 -4.99 -10.92
N LEU A 107 0.76 -5.70 -12.01
CA LEU A 107 0.97 -7.14 -12.10
C LEU A 107 2.45 -7.51 -12.03
N ASP A 108 3.32 -6.75 -12.71
CA ASP A 108 4.77 -6.97 -12.70
C ASP A 108 5.38 -6.73 -11.31
N ALA A 109 4.80 -5.82 -10.52
CA ALA A 109 5.16 -5.59 -9.13
C ALA A 109 4.68 -6.72 -8.18
N GLY A 110 3.85 -7.63 -8.66
CA GLY A 110 3.28 -8.73 -7.88
C GLY A 110 1.97 -8.39 -7.17
N TRP A 111 1.24 -7.36 -7.61
CA TRP A 111 -0.10 -7.09 -7.10
C TRP A 111 -1.07 -8.20 -7.52
N ASP A 112 -1.80 -8.71 -6.53
CA ASP A 112 -2.89 -9.68 -6.68
C ASP A 112 -4.11 -9.13 -5.93
N ALA A 113 -5.29 -9.21 -6.55
CA ALA A 113 -6.48 -8.44 -6.20
C ALA A 113 -7.40 -9.11 -5.16
#